data_AF-A0A3N9UA64-F1
#
_entry.id   AF-A0A3N9UA64-F1
#
_cell.length_a   1.000
_cell.length_b   1.000
_cell.length_c   1.000
_cell.angle_alpha   90.00
_cell.angle_beta   90.00
_cell.angle_gamma   90.00
#
_symmetry.space_group_name_H-M   'P 1'
#
loop_
_entity.id
_entity.type
_entity.pdbx_description
1 polymer ?
#
loop_
_entity_poly.entity_id
_entity_poly.type
_entity_poly.pdbx_seq_one_letter_code
_entity_poly.pdbx_strand_id
1 'polypeptide(L)'
;LGVIFFGFGNGGQPTGFANLTAHGGFFAGGWKGFLFALCIVVASYQGVELVGITAGEAKNPQVTLKRAINNILWRILIFYVGAIFVIVTIFPWNGIGTAGSPFVLTFAKIGIVAAAGIINFVVLTAALSGCNSGMYSGGRMLYA
;
A
#
# COMPACT_ATOMS: atom_id res chain seq x y z
N LEU A 1 -12.81 -6.39 6.53
CA LEU A 1 -14.10 -5.83 7.02
C LEU A 1 -14.85 -6.83 7.91
N GLY A 2 -15.07 -8.08 7.48
CA GLY A 2 -15.71 -9.11 8.33
C GLY A 2 -14.99 -9.39 9.67
N VAL A 3 -13.67 -9.33 9.70
CA VAL A 3 -12.87 -9.41 10.94
C VAL A 3 -13.13 -8.22 11.88
N ILE A 4 -13.28 -7.01 11.31
CA ILE A 4 -13.41 -5.74 12.05
C ILE A 4 -14.82 -5.61 12.64
N PHE A 5 -15.86 -5.90 11.84
CA PHE A 5 -17.25 -5.72 12.24
C PHE A 5 -17.87 -6.97 12.89
N PHE A 6 -17.48 -8.17 12.46
CA PHE A 6 -18.09 -9.42 12.90
C PHE A 6 -17.13 -10.35 13.66
N GLY A 7 -15.87 -9.96 13.86
CA GLY A 7 -14.89 -10.77 14.61
C GLY A 7 -14.53 -12.09 13.91
N PHE A 8 -14.76 -12.20 12.59
CA PHE A 8 -14.47 -13.41 11.82
C PHE A 8 -12.96 -13.72 11.89
N GLY A 9 -12.57 -14.85 12.50
CA GLY A 9 -11.15 -15.21 12.71
C GLY A 9 -10.50 -14.65 13.99
N ASN A 10 -11.23 -13.88 14.82
CA ASN A 10 -10.76 -13.40 16.13
C ASN A 10 -11.67 -13.89 17.28
N GLY A 11 -12.03 -15.18 17.26
CA GLY A 11 -12.86 -15.79 18.30
C GLY A 11 -14.25 -15.16 18.51
N GLY A 12 -14.78 -14.43 17.52
CA GLY A 12 -16.06 -13.72 17.62
C GLY A 12 -16.00 -12.37 18.33
N GLN A 13 -14.82 -11.90 18.75
CA GLN A 13 -14.61 -10.58 19.32
C GLN A 13 -14.30 -9.57 18.20
N PRO A 14 -15.16 -8.58 17.93
CA PRO A 14 -14.87 -7.55 16.94
C PRO A 14 -13.63 -6.78 17.38
N THR A 15 -12.60 -6.74 16.53
CA THR A 15 -11.35 -6.02 16.84
C THR A 15 -11.61 -4.51 17.03
N GLY A 16 -12.70 -3.99 16.43
CA GLY A 16 -13.12 -2.60 16.56
C GLY A 16 -12.05 -1.62 16.06
N PHE A 17 -12.21 -0.34 16.40
CA PHE A 17 -11.22 0.70 16.11
C PHE A 17 -10.22 0.92 17.24
N ALA A 18 -10.22 0.06 18.26
CA ALA A 18 -9.43 0.25 19.48
C ALA A 18 -7.92 0.30 19.20
N ASN A 19 -7.42 -0.52 18.27
CA ASN A 19 -5.99 -0.56 17.91
C ASN A 19 -5.46 0.75 17.28
N LEU A 20 -6.34 1.58 16.69
CA LEU A 20 -5.94 2.87 16.10
C LEU A 20 -5.56 3.91 17.14
N THR A 21 -6.10 3.82 18.36
CA THR A 21 -5.90 4.84 19.41
C THR A 21 -5.26 4.29 20.68
N ALA A 22 -5.33 2.97 20.93
CA ALA A 22 -4.89 2.35 22.18
C ALA A 22 -3.36 2.39 22.41
N HIS A 23 -2.56 2.53 21.35
CA HIS A 23 -1.10 2.49 21.43
C HIS A 23 -0.47 3.86 21.18
N GLY A 24 -0.82 4.88 21.99
CA GLY A 24 -0.25 6.23 21.89
C GLY A 24 -1.06 7.23 21.05
N GLY A 25 -2.33 6.92 20.76
CA GLY A 25 -3.22 7.78 19.96
C GLY A 25 -2.97 7.71 18.45
N PHE A 26 -3.78 8.43 17.67
CA PHE A 26 -3.66 8.50 16.19
C PHE A 26 -2.32 9.10 15.72
N PHE A 27 -1.62 9.82 16.60
CA PHE A 27 -0.37 10.53 16.31
C PHE A 27 0.77 10.10 17.24
N ALA A 28 0.93 8.77 17.44
CA ALA A 28 1.88 8.20 18.40
C ALA A 28 3.35 8.63 18.21
N GLY A 29 3.75 8.98 16.98
CA GLY A 29 5.10 9.49 16.67
C GLY A 29 5.26 11.02 16.75
N GLY A 30 4.20 11.77 17.06
CA GLY A 30 4.23 13.22 17.04
C GLY A 30 4.59 13.80 15.65
N TRP A 31 5.00 15.07 15.63
CA TRP A 31 5.43 15.75 14.39
C TRP A 31 6.64 15.09 13.74
N LYS A 32 7.55 14.53 14.54
CA LYS A 32 8.74 13.81 14.05
C LYS A 32 8.34 12.54 13.29
N GLY A 33 7.47 11.71 13.86
CA GLY A 33 6.98 10.50 13.21
C GLY A 33 6.21 10.79 11.92
N PHE A 34 5.42 11.87 11.91
CA PHE A 34 4.75 12.33 10.71
C PHE A 34 5.72 12.71 9.58
N LEU A 35 6.76 13.50 9.89
CA LEU A 35 7.77 13.88 8.89
C LEU A 35 8.56 12.68 8.37
N PHE A 36 8.95 11.74 9.23
CA PHE A 36 9.60 10.50 8.79
C PHE A 36 8.69 9.65 7.91
N ALA A 37 7.43 9.48 8.28
CA ALA A 37 6.46 8.77 7.47
C ALA A 37 6.26 9.46 6.11
N LEU A 38 6.18 10.80 6.08
CA LEU A 38 6.07 11.57 4.86
C LEU A 38 7.25 11.30 3.91
N CYS A 39 8.49 11.28 4.43
CA CYS A 39 9.67 10.96 3.62
C CYS A 39 9.60 9.56 3.00
N ILE A 40 9.21 8.54 3.78
CA ILE A 40 9.07 7.16 3.30
C ILE A 40 7.96 7.05 2.25
N VAL A 41 6.84 7.75 2.47
CA VAL A 41 5.70 7.77 1.55
C VAL A 41 6.10 8.43 0.23
N VAL A 42 6.77 9.58 0.26
CA VAL A 42 7.26 10.26 -0.95
C VAL A 42 8.23 9.38 -1.73
N ALA A 43 9.18 8.73 -1.05
CA ALA A 43 10.10 7.79 -1.69
C ALA A 43 9.37 6.59 -2.33
N SER A 44 8.27 6.13 -1.74
CA SER A 44 7.46 5.02 -2.28
C SER A 44 6.68 5.38 -3.55
N TYR A 45 6.50 6.68 -3.85
CA TYR A 45 5.84 7.16 -5.07
C TYR A 45 6.81 7.53 -6.19
N GLN A 46 8.10 7.26 -6.02
CA GLN A 46 9.09 7.38 -7.09
C GLN A 46 8.71 6.41 -8.23
N GLY A 47 8.75 6.89 -9.48
CA GLY A 47 8.22 6.16 -10.64
C GLY A 47 6.85 6.63 -11.15
N VAL A 48 6.13 7.50 -10.41
CA VAL A 48 4.93 8.16 -10.97
C VAL A 48 5.26 9.04 -12.19
N GLU A 49 6.52 9.45 -12.31
CA GLU A 49 7.06 10.20 -13.45
C GLU A 49 6.99 9.45 -14.78
N LEU A 50 6.91 8.11 -14.78
CA LEU A 50 6.73 7.32 -16.01
C LEU A 50 5.46 7.69 -16.76
N VAL A 51 4.42 8.15 -16.05
CA VAL A 51 3.18 8.65 -16.65
C VAL A 51 3.46 9.87 -17.52
N GLY A 52 4.44 10.70 -17.14
CA GLY A 52 4.90 11.85 -17.93
C GLY A 52 5.72 11.43 -19.15
N ILE A 53 6.62 10.46 -19.01
CA ILE A 53 7.47 9.97 -20.11
C ILE A 53 6.61 9.32 -21.21
N THR A 54 5.61 8.55 -20.81
CA THR A 54 4.69 7.86 -21.73
C THR A 54 3.55 8.75 -22.24
N ALA A 55 3.42 9.98 -21.72
CA ALA A 55 2.39 10.92 -22.16
C ALA A 55 2.52 11.26 -23.66
N GLY A 56 3.75 11.31 -24.20
CA GLY A 56 4.01 11.55 -25.62
C GLY A 56 3.54 10.42 -26.55
N GLU A 57 3.36 9.22 -26.01
CA GLU A 57 2.91 8.02 -26.75
C GLU A 57 1.40 7.78 -26.60
N ALA A 58 0.72 8.55 -25.75
CA ALA A 58 -0.70 8.41 -25.49
C ALA A 58 -1.57 9.10 -26.56
N LYS A 59 -2.63 8.42 -27.01
CA LYS A 59 -3.65 9.02 -27.88
C LYS A 59 -4.39 10.12 -27.10
N ASN A 60 -4.40 11.35 -27.63
CA ASN A 60 -4.99 12.54 -27.00
C ASN A 60 -4.46 12.78 -25.56
N PRO A 61 -3.20 13.20 -25.41
CA PRO A 61 -2.52 13.26 -24.12
C PRO A 61 -3.22 14.15 -23.10
N GLN A 62 -3.82 15.28 -23.51
CA GLN A 62 -4.51 16.18 -22.57
C GLN A 62 -5.67 15.52 -21.82
N VAL A 63 -6.44 14.65 -22.49
CA VAL A 63 -7.59 13.96 -21.89
C VAL A 63 -7.12 12.70 -21.16
N THR A 64 -6.26 11.92 -21.81
CA THR A 64 -5.77 10.64 -21.26
C THR A 64 -4.95 10.86 -20.00
N LEU A 65 -4.10 11.89 -19.95
CA LEU A 65 -3.27 12.20 -18.79
C LEU A 65 -4.10 12.70 -17.60
N LYS A 66 -5.06 13.62 -17.85
CA LYS A 66 -5.99 14.08 -16.79
C LYS A 66 -6.78 12.91 -16.19
N ARG A 67 -7.28 12.00 -17.04
CA ARG A 67 -8.03 10.82 -16.59
C ARG A 67 -7.12 9.85 -15.83
N ALA A 68 -5.89 9.63 -16.29
CA ALA A 68 -4.93 8.75 -15.64
C ALA A 68 -4.58 9.26 -14.24
N ILE A 69 -4.25 10.54 -14.10
CA ILE A 69 -3.92 11.17 -12.81
C ILE A 69 -5.07 11.04 -11.82
N ASN A 70 -6.30 11.40 -12.23
CA ASN A 70 -7.48 11.28 -11.35
C ASN A 70 -7.72 9.83 -10.91
N ASN A 71 -7.58 8.87 -11.82
CA ASN A 71 -7.73 7.46 -11.50
C ASN A 71 -6.65 6.95 -10.54
N ILE A 72 -5.40 7.42 -10.69
CA ILE A 72 -4.28 7.07 -9.80
C ILE A 72 -4.58 7.54 -8.38
N LEU A 73 -5.04 8.79 -8.20
CA LEU A 73 -5.36 9.33 -6.88
C LEU A 73 -6.43 8.49 -6.15
N TRP A 74 -7.55 8.19 -6.81
CA TRP A 74 -8.60 7.35 -6.21
C TRP A 74 -8.12 5.94 -5.90
N ARG A 75 -7.29 5.35 -6.77
CA ARG A 75 -6.69 4.04 -6.52
C ARG A 75 -5.76 4.06 -5.30
N ILE A 76 -4.95 5.10 -5.15
CA ILE A 76 -4.09 5.26 -3.96
C ILE A 76 -4.94 5.35 -2.70
N LEU A 77 -5.98 6.18 -2.68
CA LEU A 77 -6.85 6.31 -1.51
C LEU A 77 -7.50 4.98 -1.12
N ILE A 78 -8.04 4.25 -2.09
CA ILE A 78 -8.76 3.00 -1.82
C ILE A 78 -7.80 1.86 -1.47
N PHE A 79 -6.76 1.63 -2.29
CA PHE A 79 -5.90 0.46 -2.13
C PHE A 79 -4.78 0.68 -1.11
N TYR A 80 -4.17 1.87 -1.07
CA TYR A 80 -3.05 2.14 -0.17
C TYR A 80 -3.54 2.56 1.21
N VAL A 81 -4.28 3.68 1.28
CA VAL A 81 -4.78 4.19 2.57
C VAL A 81 -5.79 3.22 3.18
N GLY A 82 -6.69 2.67 2.37
CA GLY A 82 -7.65 1.66 2.83
C GLY A 82 -6.99 0.37 3.34
N ALA A 83 -5.94 -0.14 2.68
CA ALA A 83 -5.25 -1.34 3.17
C ALA A 83 -4.50 -1.08 4.48
N ILE A 84 -3.77 0.04 4.58
CA ILE A 84 -3.07 0.42 5.83
C ILE A 84 -4.08 0.57 6.97
N PHE A 85 -5.20 1.25 6.72
CA PHE A 85 -6.26 1.39 7.70
C PHE A 85 -6.76 0.04 8.20
N VAL A 86 -7.05 -0.90 7.30
CA VAL A 86 -7.50 -2.26 7.67
C VAL A 86 -6.41 -3.00 8.47
N ILE A 87 -5.15 -2.93 8.05
CA ILE A 87 -4.04 -3.63 8.70
C ILE A 87 -3.83 -3.09 10.12
N VAL A 88 -3.76 -1.77 10.31
CA VAL A 88 -3.52 -1.14 11.62
C VAL A 88 -4.74 -1.27 12.54
N THR A 89 -5.94 -1.43 11.98
CA THR A 89 -7.14 -1.74 12.77
C THR A 89 -7.10 -3.17 13.30
N ILE A 90 -6.56 -4.12 12.52
CA ILE A 90 -6.49 -5.54 12.92
C ILE A 90 -5.26 -5.82 13.79
N PHE A 91 -4.11 -5.21 13.49
CA PHE A 91 -2.85 -5.40 14.22
C PHE A 91 -2.38 -4.11 14.87
N PRO A 92 -1.93 -4.17 16.14
CA PRO A 92 -1.32 -3.02 16.78
C PRO A 92 -0.06 -2.63 16.02
N TRP A 93 0.06 -1.35 15.68
CA TRP A 93 1.15 -0.82 14.84
C TRP A 93 2.55 -1.11 15.41
N ASN A 94 2.68 -1.24 16.74
CA ASN A 94 3.94 -1.54 17.43
C ASN A 94 4.43 -2.99 17.22
N GLY A 95 3.58 -3.89 16.73
CA GLY A 95 3.96 -5.28 16.42
C GLY A 95 4.20 -5.53 14.93
N ILE A 96 4.00 -4.53 14.07
CA ILE A 96 4.13 -4.68 12.63
C ILE A 96 5.61 -4.54 12.24
N GLY A 97 6.19 -5.58 11.63
CA GLY A 97 7.54 -5.54 11.05
C GLY A 97 8.57 -6.50 11.66
N THR A 98 8.26 -7.17 12.79
CA THR A 98 9.19 -8.11 13.44
C THR A 98 9.11 -9.56 12.93
N ALA A 99 8.05 -9.91 12.19
CA ALA A 99 7.76 -11.30 11.78
C ALA A 99 7.41 -11.48 10.29
N GLY A 100 7.84 -10.57 9.41
CA GLY A 100 7.62 -10.64 7.95
C GLY A 100 6.58 -9.66 7.41
N SER A 101 6.07 -9.92 6.19
CA SER A 101 5.17 -9.00 5.49
C SER A 101 3.85 -8.79 6.27
N PRO A 102 3.44 -7.52 6.55
CA PRO A 102 2.20 -7.23 7.27
C PRO A 102 0.96 -7.82 6.61
N PHE A 103 0.95 -7.89 5.27
CA PHE A 103 -0.13 -8.51 4.51
C PHE A 103 -0.21 -10.02 4.80
N VAL A 104 0.93 -10.71 4.74
CA VAL A 104 1.02 -12.15 5.02
C VAL A 104 0.61 -12.46 6.45
N LEU A 105 1.11 -11.68 7.41
CA LEU A 105 0.75 -11.81 8.83
C LEU A 105 -0.76 -11.62 9.05
N THR A 106 -1.37 -10.68 8.32
CA THR A 106 -2.81 -10.43 8.40
C THR A 106 -3.62 -11.63 7.91
N PHE A 107 -3.28 -12.19 6.75
CA PHE A 107 -3.99 -13.37 6.22
C PHE A 107 -3.73 -14.65 7.01
N ALA A 108 -2.52 -14.82 7.56
CA ALA A 108 -2.18 -15.95 8.41
C ALA A 108 -3.00 -15.98 9.71
N LYS A 109 -3.20 -14.83 10.37
CA LYS A 109 -4.04 -14.74 11.58
C LYS A 109 -5.53 -14.98 11.32
N ILE A 110 -6.02 -14.63 10.14
CA ILE A 110 -7.42 -14.88 9.74
C ILE A 110 -7.63 -16.38 9.44
N GLY A 111 -6.57 -17.20 9.43
CA GLY A 111 -6.66 -18.66 9.28
C GLY A 111 -6.64 -19.14 7.83
N ILE A 112 -6.40 -18.24 6.86
CA ILE A 112 -6.36 -18.59 5.43
C ILE A 112 -4.90 -18.68 4.98
N VAL A 113 -4.23 -19.76 5.38
CA VAL A 113 -2.81 -20.01 5.04
C VAL A 113 -2.59 -20.04 3.52
N ALA A 114 -3.57 -20.53 2.74
CA ALA A 114 -3.51 -20.51 1.29
C ALA A 114 -3.49 -19.07 0.70
N ALA A 115 -4.14 -18.10 1.35
CA ALA A 115 -4.15 -16.71 0.90
C ALA A 115 -2.78 -16.02 1.09
N ALA A 116 -2.01 -16.41 2.10
CA ALA A 116 -0.65 -15.89 2.31
C ALA A 116 0.27 -16.18 1.11
N GLY A 117 0.20 -17.41 0.55
CA GLY A 117 0.98 -17.80 -0.63
C GLY A 117 0.61 -16.99 -1.88
N ILE A 118 -0.70 -16.83 -2.12
CA ILE A 118 -1.23 -16.05 -3.26
C ILE A 118 -0.77 -14.59 -3.18
N ILE A 119 -0.84 -13.99 -1.99
CA ILE A 119 -0.43 -12.59 -1.80
C ILE A 119 1.07 -12.42 -2.04
N ASN A 120 1.91 -13.33 -1.54
CA ASN A 120 3.35 -13.28 -1.83
C ASN A 120 3.63 -13.40 -3.33
N PHE A 121 2.94 -14.29 -4.03
CA PHE A 121 3.07 -14.41 -5.47
C PHE A 121 2.71 -13.10 -6.18
N VAL A 122 1.56 -12.50 -5.86
CA VAL A 122 1.12 -11.22 -6.43
C VAL A 122 2.12 -10.09 -6.14
N VAL A 123 2.64 -10.01 -4.92
CA VAL A 123 3.62 -8.98 -4.52
C VAL A 123 4.92 -9.14 -5.31
N LEU A 124 5.42 -10.37 -5.48
CA LEU A 124 6.62 -10.64 -6.27
C LEU A 124 6.41 -10.29 -7.75
N THR A 125 5.28 -10.68 -8.34
CA THR A 125 4.97 -10.32 -9.73
C THR A 125 4.83 -8.81 -9.90
N ALA A 126 4.22 -8.10 -8.94
CA ALA A 126 4.11 -6.65 -8.96
C ALA A 126 5.49 -5.97 -8.86
N ALA A 127 6.38 -6.47 -7.98
CA ALA A 127 7.74 -5.97 -7.86
C ALA A 127 8.53 -6.14 -9.16
N LEU A 128 8.42 -7.31 -9.81
CA LEU A 128 9.05 -7.55 -11.12
C LEU A 128 8.52 -6.60 -12.20
N SER A 129 7.22 -6.34 -12.24
CA SER A 129 6.62 -5.36 -13.16
C SER A 129 7.13 -3.94 -12.92
N GLY A 130 7.33 -3.56 -11.65
CA GLY A 130 7.93 -2.28 -11.26
C GLY A 130 9.38 -2.18 -11.75
N CYS A 131 10.20 -3.21 -11.51
CA CYS A 131 11.58 -3.27 -11.99
C CYS A 131 11.68 -3.14 -13.52
N ASN A 132 10.82 -3.84 -14.27
CA ASN A 132 10.80 -3.74 -15.73
C ASN A 132 10.50 -2.30 -16.21
N SER A 133 9.54 -1.63 -15.55
CA SER A 133 9.18 -0.25 -15.87
C SER A 133 10.34 0.72 -15.55
N GLY A 134 11.01 0.52 -14.41
CA GLY A 134 12.18 1.31 -14.02
C GLY A 134 13.35 1.16 -14.99
N MET A 135 13.65 -0.07 -15.43
CA MET A 135 14.70 -0.33 -16.42
C MET A 135 14.38 0.31 -17.78
N TYR A 136 13.12 0.24 -18.23
CA TYR A 136 12.67 0.88 -19.46
C TYR A 136 12.83 2.41 -19.41
N SER A 137 12.41 3.03 -18.31
CA SER A 137 12.57 4.47 -18.10
C SER A 137 14.04 4.89 -18.05
N GLY A 138 14.88 4.14 -17.33
CA GLY A 138 16.32 4.39 -17.25
C GLY A 138 17.01 4.30 -18.61
N GLY A 139 16.63 3.31 -19.43
CA GLY A 139 17.13 3.18 -20.80
C GLY A 139 16.76 4.38 -21.68
N ARG A 140 15.54 4.90 -21.55
CA ARG A 140 15.09 6.11 -22.28
C ARG A 140 15.84 7.37 -21.83
N MET A 141 16.11 7.51 -20.54
CA MET A 141 16.87 8.65 -20.02
C MET A 141 18.35 8.61 -20.41
N LEU A 142 18.95 7.43 -20.56
CA LEU A 142 20.34 7.29 -21.03
C LEU A 142 20.49 7.49 -22.55
N TYR A 143 19.42 7.23 -23.32
CA TYR A 143 19.41 7.44 -24.76
C TYR A 143 19.14 8.90 -25.17
N ALA A 144 18.56 9.70 -24.28
CA ALA A 144 18.27 11.12 -24.48
C ALA A 144 19.46 12.00 -24.08
#